data_AF-A0A7J4SQZ0-F1
#
_entry.id   AF-A0A7J4SQZ0-F1
#
_cell.length_a   1.000
_cell.length_b   1.000
_cell.length_c   1.000
_cell.angle_alpha   90.00
_cell.angle_beta   90.00
_cell.angle_gamma   90.00
#
_symmetry.space_group_name_H-M   'P 1'
#
loop_
_entity.id
_entity.type
_entity.pdbx_description
1 polymer ?
#
loop_
_entity_poly.entity_id
_entity_poly.type
_entity_poly.pdbx_seq_one_letter_code
_entity_poly.pdbx_strand_id
1 'polypeptide(L)' 'MSKLRDERIDDLIPDTVLFLEHPEIVTMGPRARKEGVTAEGYSTVDVDRGGGLTWHGPGQIVVYP' A
#
# COMPACT_ATOMS: atom_id res chain seq x y z
N MET A 1 6.61 -4.27 10.41
CA MET A 1 5.99 -3.09 11.06
C MET A 1 6.71 -1.86 10.52
N SER A 2 5.98 -0.80 10.16
CA SER A 2 6.54 0.39 9.49
C SER A 2 7.22 1.30 10.53
N LYS A 3 8.53 1.53 10.39
CA LYS A 3 9.34 2.36 11.30
C LYS A 3 8.69 3.70 11.63
N LEU A 4 8.20 4.43 10.61
CA LEU A 4 7.58 5.75 10.80
C LEU A 4 6.29 5.68 11.62
N ARG A 5 5.49 4.64 11.41
CA ARG A 5 4.26 4.44 12.19
C ARG A 5 4.59 4.17 13.66
N ASP A 6 5.60 3.33 13.91
CA ASP A 6 6.01 2.98 15.27
C ASP A 6 6.62 4.20 15.99
N GLU A 7 7.50 4.96 15.32
CA GLU A 7 8.04 6.23 15.83
C GLU A 7 6.95 7.27 16.10
N ARG A 8 5.89 7.30 15.29
CA ARG A 8 4.75 8.19 15.51
C ARG A 8 3.91 7.76 16.72
N ILE A 9 3.66 6.46 16.90
CA ILE A 9 2.94 5.91 18.07
C ILE A 9 3.68 6.25 19.37
N ASP A 10 5.01 6.22 19.34
CA ASP A 10 5.87 6.54 20.48
C ASP A 10 6.13 8.06 20.65
N ASP A 11 5.43 8.92 19.89
CA ASP A 11 5.57 10.38 19.88
C ASP A 11 7.00 10.90 19.62
N LEU A 12 7.83 10.12 18.91
CA LEU A 12 9.21 10.49 18.55
C LEU A 12 9.28 11.41 17.33
N ILE A 13 8.24 11.39 16.48
CA ILE A 13 8.10 12.21 15.28
C ILE A 13 6.67 12.80 15.17
N PRO A 14 6.48 13.94 14.47
CA PRO A 14 5.15 14.47 14.19
C PRO A 14 4.40 13.63 13.14
N ASP A 15 3.11 13.92 12.95
CA ASP A 15 2.32 13.39 11.83
C ASP A 15 3.07 13.63 10.51
N THR A 16 3.14 12.59 9.67
CA THR A 16 3.99 12.58 8.49
C THR A 16 3.21 12.09 7.29
N VAL A 17 3.13 12.90 6.23
CA VAL A 17 2.51 12.52 4.96
C VAL A 17 3.61 12.25 3.93
N LEU A 18 3.65 11.03 3.40
CA LEU A 18 4.56 10.65 2.32
C LEU A 18 3.88 10.82 0.96
N PHE A 19 4.60 11.44 0.03
CA PHE A 19 4.24 11.54 -1.38
C PHE A 19 5.32 10.84 -2.20
N LEU A 20 4.92 9.84 -2.99
CA LEU A 20 5.85 9.05 -3.79
C LEU A 20 5.14 8.42 -4.99
N GLU A 21 5.92 7.71 -5.80
CA GLU A 21 5.44 6.83 -6.86
C GLU A 21 6.03 5.44 -6.65
N HIS A 22 5.33 4.41 -7.14
CA HIS A 22 5.84 3.04 -7.15
C HIS A 22 6.21 2.62 -8.57
N PRO A 23 7.16 1.68 -8.74
CA PRO A 23 7.22 0.85 -9.93
C PRO A 23 5.88 0.12 -10.14
N GLU A 24 5.64 -0.42 -11.34
CA GLU A 24 4.40 -1.15 -11.62
C GLU A 24 4.18 -2.29 -10.63
N ILE A 25 3.10 -2.19 -9.86
CA ILE A 25 2.75 -3.19 -8.85
C ILE A 25 1.25 -3.22 -8.59
N VAL A 26 0.73 -4.43 -8.37
CA VAL A 26 -0.63 -4.65 -7.91
C VAL A 26 -0.61 -5.01 -6.43
N THR A 27 -1.40 -4.32 -5.62
CA THR A 27 -1.55 -4.65 -4.20
C THR A 27 -2.90 -5.31 -3.95
N MET A 28 -2.88 -6.42 -3.21
CA MET A 28 -4.05 -7.24 -2.93
C MET A 28 -4.51 -7.03 -1.49
N GLY A 29 -5.66 -6.36 -1.34
CA GLY A 29 -6.30 -6.17 -0.04
C GLY A 29 -7.08 -7.41 0.43
N PRO A 30 -7.53 -7.43 1.69
CA PRO A 30 -8.23 -8.57 2.29
C PRO A 30 -9.48 -9.01 1.52
N ARG A 31 -10.21 -8.08 0.87
CA ARG A 31 -11.41 -8.40 0.10
C ARG A 31 -11.08 -9.24 -1.14
N ALA A 32 -10.02 -8.87 -1.87
CA ALA A 32 -9.60 -9.58 -3.07
C ALA A 32 -9.11 -11.00 -2.73
N ARG A 33 -8.38 -11.17 -1.63
CA ARG A 33 -8.00 -12.50 -1.12
C ARG A 33 -9.23 -13.36 -0.81
N LYS A 34 -10.22 -12.78 -0.12
CA LYS A 34 -11.46 -13.49 0.24
C LYS A 34 -12.28 -13.88 -0.99
N GLU A 35 -12.30 -13.03 -2.01
CA GLU A 35 -13.03 -13.25 -3.26
C GLU A 35 -12.24 -14.10 -4.28
N GLY A 36 -10.98 -14.45 -3.98
CA GLY A 36 -10.13 -15.25 -4.87
C GLY A 36 -9.71 -14.52 -6.14
N VAL A 37 -9.71 -13.19 -6.14
CA VAL A 37 -9.39 -12.38 -7.32
C VAL A 37 -7.88 -12.25 -7.48
N THR A 38 -7.38 -12.51 -8.68
CA THR A 38 -5.96 -12.44 -9.03
C THR A 38 -5.71 -11.36 -10.10
N ALA A 39 -4.45 -10.92 -10.23
CA ALA A 39 -4.01 -10.04 -11.31
C ALA A 39 -2.87 -10.71 -12.08
N GLU A 40 -3.25 -11.51 -13.09
CA GLU A 40 -2.30 -12.22 -13.94
C GLU A 40 -1.43 -11.25 -14.75
N GLY A 41 -0.14 -11.57 -14.89
CA GLY A 41 0.81 -10.76 -15.66
C GLY A 41 1.39 -9.56 -14.91
N TYR A 42 0.97 -9.28 -13.68
CA TYR A 42 1.53 -8.21 -12.84
C TYR A 42 2.24 -8.74 -11.60
N SER A 43 3.26 -8.01 -11.15
CA SER A 43 3.83 -8.23 -9.82
C SER A 43 2.76 -7.92 -8.78
N THR A 44 2.47 -8.89 -7.90
CA THR A 44 1.42 -8.78 -6.88
C THR A 44 2.00 -8.90 -5.48
N VAL A 45 1.49 -8.09 -4.55
CA VAL A 45 1.86 -8.19 -3.13
C VAL A 45 0.63 -8.07 -2.23
N ASP A 46 0.59 -8.90 -1.19
CA ASP A 46 -0.44 -8.86 -0.17
C ASP A 46 -0.25 -7.68 0.78
N VAL A 47 -1.35 -6.97 1.02
CA VAL A 47 -1.40 -5.83 1.94
C VAL A 47 -2.59 -5.94 2.90
N ASP A 48 -2.53 -5.19 3.99
CA ASP A 48 -3.55 -5.12 5.04
C ASP A 48 -4.50 -3.92 4.90
N ARG A 49 -4.26 -3.02 3.94
CA ARG A 49 -5.21 -1.92 3.63
C ARG A 49 -6.58 -2.45 3.24
N GLY A 50 -7.63 -1.69 3.56
CA GLY A 50 -8.98 -1.98 3.11
C GLY A 50 -9.11 -2.05 1.58
N GLY A 51 -10.16 -2.73 1.11
CA GLY A 51 -10.49 -2.86 -0.31
C GLY A 51 -9.99 -4.15 -0.98
N GLY A 52 -10.13 -4.19 -2.31
CA GLY A 52 -9.72 -5.30 -3.17
C GLY A 52 -8.36 -5.05 -3.83
N LEU A 53 -8.25 -5.40 -5.12
CA LEU A 53 -7.08 -5.13 -5.94
C LEU A 53 -6.98 -3.65 -6.28
N THR A 54 -5.75 -3.14 -6.31
CA THR A 54 -5.45 -1.85 -6.96
C THR A 54 -4.07 -1.92 -7.59
N TRP A 55 -3.83 -1.08 -8.59
CA TRP A 55 -2.55 -0.97 -9.29
C TRP A 55 -1.91 0.38 -8.97
N HIS A 56 -0.58 0.36 -8.88
CA HIS A 56 0.27 1.55 -8.78
C HIS A 56 1.38 1.48 -9.82
N GLY A 57 1.82 2.64 -10.30
CA GLY A 57 2.90 2.72 -11.28
C GLY A 57 3.35 4.16 -11.56
N PRO A 58 4.31 4.34 -12.48
CA PRO A 58 4.83 5.65 -12.86
C PRO A 58 3.73 6.61 -13.33
N GLY A 59 3.79 7.86 -12.87
CA GLY A 59 2.80 8.90 -13.15
C GLY A 59 1.62 8.94 -12.17
N GLN A 60 1.57 8.03 -11.19
CA GLN A 60 0.56 8.05 -10.13
C GLN A 60 1.17 8.50 -8.80
N ILE A 61 0.76 9.67 -8.30
CA ILE A 61 1.11 10.13 -6.95
C ILE A 61 0.36 9.28 -5.92
N VAL A 62 1.11 8.52 -5.12
CA VAL A 62 0.61 7.75 -3.98
C VAL A 62 0.89 8.52 -2.69
N VAL A 63 -0.10 8.55 -1.80
CA VAL A 63 -0.03 9.27 -0.53
C VAL A 63 -0.21 8.31 0.64
N TYR A 64 0.75 8.34 1.57
CA TYR A 64 0.64 7.64 2.85
C TYR A 64 0.61 8.67 3.99
N PRO A 65 -0.57 8.94 4.56
CA PRO A 65 -0.69 9.79 5.74
C PRO A 65 -0.31 9.05 7.03
#